data_AF-S8CFR5-F1
#
_entry.id   AF-S8CFR5-F1
#
_cell.length_a   1.000
_cell.length_b   1.000
_cell.length_c   1.000
_cell.angle_alpha   90.00
_cell.angle_beta   90.00
_cell.angle_gamma   90.00
#
_symmetry.space_group_name_H-M   'P 1'
#
loop_
_entity.id
_entity.type
_entity.pdbx_description
1 polymer ?
#
loop_
_entity_poly.entity_id
_entity_poly.type
_entity_poly.pdbx_seq_one_letter_code
_entity_poly.pdbx_strand_id
1 'polypeptide(L)'
;MQLVLDSHRWVPLPAVGFPASALGEETLDDVSPPSNLMEHPPLAVFINGVSAAMNELRPCAPSSLKNVLAEELAKGLRSVSDSLVRFNTTRVLKGNETALFHKLCRAFIEVVFPHCGWWFGRCYPGGSSLILDLKEICDGLRRAVLAPSREAPKAV
;
A
#
# COMPACT_ATOMS: atom_id res chain seq x y z
N MET A 1 -17.21 -35.85 8.21
CA MET A 1 -16.27 -35.87 7.08
C MET A 1 -15.66 -34.49 6.99
N GLN A 2 -14.40 -34.36 7.41
CA GLN A 2 -13.67 -33.08 7.51
C GLN A 2 -13.26 -32.62 6.11
N LEU A 3 -13.79 -31.47 5.67
CA LEU A 3 -13.32 -30.78 4.48
C LEU A 3 -12.04 -30.01 4.85
N VAL A 4 -10.90 -30.64 4.60
CA VAL A 4 -9.58 -30.01 4.68
C VAL A 4 -9.48 -29.02 3.52
N LEU A 5 -9.43 -27.72 3.84
CA LEU A 5 -9.09 -26.65 2.90
C LEU A 5 -7.58 -26.63 2.68
N ASP A 6 -7.15 -27.10 1.52
CA ASP A 6 -5.74 -27.13 1.07
C ASP A 6 -5.29 -25.74 0.56
N SER A 7 -5.41 -24.70 1.40
CA SER A 7 -5.22 -23.30 0.99
C SER A 7 -3.79 -22.76 1.20
N HIS A 8 -2.79 -23.60 1.47
CA HIS A 8 -1.44 -23.12 1.80
C HIS A 8 -0.32 -23.92 1.13
N ARG A 9 -0.44 -24.13 -0.18
CA ARG A 9 0.72 -24.50 -1.01
C ARG A 9 1.22 -23.27 -1.75
N TRP A 10 2.23 -22.63 -1.19
CA TRP A 10 3.04 -21.62 -1.88
C TRP A 10 3.50 -22.23 -3.20
N VAL A 11 3.01 -21.69 -4.32
CA VAL A 11 3.46 -22.10 -5.65
C VAL A 11 4.84 -21.46 -5.87
N PRO A 12 5.92 -22.25 -5.99
CA PRO A 12 7.18 -21.68 -6.46
C PRO A 12 7.00 -21.24 -7.91
N LEU A 13 7.39 -20.00 -8.21
CA LEU A 13 7.40 -19.49 -9.58
C LEU A 13 8.32 -20.38 -10.44
N PRO A 14 7.93 -20.67 -11.70
CA PRO A 14 8.75 -21.50 -12.58
C PRO A 14 10.10 -20.84 -12.84
N ALA A 15 11.17 -21.62 -12.75
CA ALA A 15 12.52 -21.19 -13.10
C ALA A 15 12.62 -20.99 -14.62
N VAL A 16 12.35 -19.78 -15.10
CA VAL A 16 12.59 -19.42 -16.51
C VAL A 16 14.01 -18.91 -16.62
N GLY A 17 14.90 -19.75 -17.17
CA GLY A 17 16.26 -19.37 -17.53
C GLY A 17 16.27 -18.53 -18.81
N PHE A 18 16.89 -17.35 -18.74
CA PHE A 18 17.38 -16.60 -19.90
C PHE A 18 18.90 -16.44 -19.75
N PRO A 19 19.72 -16.73 -20.78
CA PRO A 19 21.17 -16.67 -20.65
C PRO A 19 21.66 -15.21 -20.63
N ALA A 20 22.65 -14.98 -19.77
CA ALA A 20 23.27 -13.70 -19.48
C ALA A 20 24.09 -13.14 -20.65
N SER A 21 23.98 -11.82 -20.89
CA SER A 21 25.11 -10.89 -21.11
C SER A 21 24.61 -9.50 -21.51
N ALA A 22 24.63 -8.54 -20.58
CA ALA A 22 25.05 -7.15 -20.77
C ALA A 22 24.73 -6.31 -19.52
N LEU A 23 25.72 -6.25 -18.62
CA LEU A 23 26.13 -5.09 -17.84
C LEU A 23 25.06 -4.04 -17.49
N GLY A 24 24.57 -4.17 -16.26
CA GLY A 24 23.94 -3.12 -15.48
C GLY A 24 23.82 -3.62 -14.06
N GLU A 25 24.84 -3.38 -13.24
CA GLU A 25 24.71 -3.44 -11.79
C GLU A 25 23.67 -2.39 -11.36
N GLU A 26 22.39 -2.72 -11.49
CA GLU A 26 21.34 -2.08 -10.71
C GLU A 26 21.25 -2.88 -9.42
N THR A 27 21.80 -2.29 -8.36
CA THR A 27 21.63 -2.72 -6.97
C THR A 27 20.22 -3.27 -6.80
N LEU A 28 20.14 -4.56 -6.44
CA LEU A 28 18.97 -5.16 -5.82
C LEU A 28 18.77 -4.45 -4.48
N ASP A 29 18.36 -3.18 -4.52
CA ASP A 29 17.93 -2.40 -3.38
C ASP A 29 16.60 -3.01 -2.95
N ASP A 30 16.74 -4.00 -2.08
CA ASP A 30 15.82 -4.43 -1.06
C ASP A 30 14.38 -3.96 -1.31
N VAL A 31 13.67 -4.75 -2.13
CA VAL A 31 12.24 -4.60 -2.43
C VAL A 31 11.38 -5.05 -1.23
N SER A 32 12.00 -5.25 -0.06
CA SER A 32 11.27 -5.59 1.15
C SER A 32 10.38 -4.42 1.54
N PRO A 33 9.07 -4.65 1.77
CA PRO A 33 8.23 -3.62 2.34
C PRO A 33 8.89 -3.14 3.65
N PRO A 34 9.00 -1.82 3.90
CA PRO A 34 9.63 -1.28 5.10
C PRO A 34 9.16 -2.04 6.33
N SER A 35 10.05 -2.43 7.25
CA SER A 35 9.73 -3.37 8.35
C SER A 35 8.54 -2.93 9.21
N ASN A 36 8.25 -1.62 9.21
CA ASN A 36 7.10 -0.95 9.82
C ASN A 36 5.74 -1.41 9.23
N LEU A 37 5.71 -1.85 7.97
CA LEU A 37 4.52 -2.41 7.31
C LEU A 37 4.22 -3.85 7.75
N MET A 38 5.20 -4.60 8.26
CA MET A 38 4.95 -5.95 8.78
C MET A 38 4.10 -5.94 10.06
N GLU A 39 4.13 -4.84 10.82
CA GLU A 39 3.21 -4.62 11.95
C GLU A 39 1.76 -4.34 11.49
N HIS A 40 1.56 -4.17 10.19
CA HIS A 40 0.30 -3.79 9.57
C HIS A 40 -0.03 -4.70 8.36
N PRO A 41 -0.37 -5.99 8.60
CA PRO A 41 -0.63 -6.98 7.56
C PRO A 41 -1.53 -6.50 6.38
N PRO A 42 -2.64 -5.78 6.59
CA PRO A 42 -3.47 -5.33 5.47
C PRO A 42 -2.77 -4.30 4.57
N LEU A 43 -1.92 -3.42 5.12
CA LEU A 43 -1.14 -2.48 4.32
C LEU A 43 0.01 -3.18 3.58
N ALA A 44 0.65 -4.16 4.21
CA ALA A 44 1.71 -4.97 3.59
C ALA A 44 1.19 -5.75 2.38
N VAL A 45 0.03 -6.40 2.51
CA VAL A 45 -0.60 -7.11 1.38
C VAL A 45 -0.96 -6.15 0.25
N PHE A 46 -1.51 -4.97 0.57
CA PHE A 46 -1.84 -3.95 -0.43
C PHE A 46 -0.60 -3.48 -1.20
N ILE A 47 0.46 -3.05 -0.51
CA ILE A 47 1.66 -2.52 -1.18
C ILE A 47 2.41 -3.59 -1.96
N ASN A 48 2.43 -4.83 -1.46
CA ASN A 48 3.02 -5.96 -2.17
C ASN A 48 2.24 -6.28 -3.45
N GLY A 49 0.90 -6.26 -3.40
CA GLY A 49 0.05 -6.45 -4.57
C GLY A 49 0.28 -5.37 -5.64
N VAL A 50 0.33 -4.10 -5.22
CA VAL A 50 0.63 -2.96 -6.13
C VAL A 50 2.02 -3.12 -6.73
N SER A 51 3.04 -3.44 -5.92
CA SER A 51 4.42 -3.57 -6.39
C SER A 51 4.60 -4.76 -7.34
N ALA A 52 3.95 -5.90 -7.05
CA ALA A 52 3.94 -7.06 -7.93
C ALA A 52 3.32 -6.73 -9.29
N ALA A 53 2.14 -6.09 -9.31
CA ALA A 53 1.49 -5.68 -10.56
C ALA A 53 2.36 -4.72 -11.38
N MET A 54 3.04 -3.78 -10.73
CA MET A 54 3.94 -2.84 -11.39
C MET A 54 5.23 -3.50 -11.89
N ASN A 55 5.73 -4.53 -11.19
CA ASN A 55 6.90 -5.31 -11.62
C ASN A 55 6.60 -6.09 -12.91
N GLU A 56 5.42 -6.70 -13.02
CA GLU A 56 4.98 -7.40 -14.23
C GLU A 56 4.76 -6.43 -15.40
N LEU A 57 4.33 -5.20 -15.13
CA LEU A 57 4.11 -4.18 -16.14
C LEU A 57 5.40 -3.52 -16.64
N ARG A 58 6.43 -3.39 -15.79
CA ARG A 58 7.69 -2.69 -16.10
C ARG A 58 8.32 -3.07 -17.46
N PRO A 59 8.47 -4.36 -17.83
CA PRO A 59 9.10 -4.74 -19.10
C PRO A 59 8.31 -4.33 -20.35
N CYS A 60 7.02 -3.99 -20.22
CA CYS A 60 6.15 -3.67 -21.35
C CYS A 60 5.35 -2.37 -21.19
N ALA A 61 5.70 -1.53 -20.19
CA ALA A 61 4.92 -0.37 -19.77
C ALA A 61 4.67 0.64 -20.91
N PRO A 62 3.47 0.65 -21.53
CA PRO A 62 3.18 1.56 -22.62
C PRO A 62 3.01 2.97 -22.06
N SER A 63 3.65 3.97 -22.67
CA SER A 63 3.52 5.37 -22.24
C SER A 63 2.07 5.87 -22.26
N SER A 64 1.27 5.34 -23.20
CA SER A 64 -0.16 5.65 -23.33
C SER A 64 -1.00 5.23 -22.11
N LEU A 65 -0.56 4.24 -21.33
CA LEU A 65 -1.27 3.79 -20.12
C LEU A 65 -0.91 4.59 -18.87
N LYS A 66 0.09 5.48 -18.92
CA LYS A 66 0.57 6.25 -17.77
C LYS A 66 -0.56 6.91 -16.99
N ASN A 67 -1.42 7.68 -17.65
CA ASN A 67 -2.49 8.41 -16.95
C ASN A 67 -3.58 7.47 -16.45
N VAL A 68 -3.95 6.46 -17.23
CA VAL A 68 -4.96 5.47 -16.86
C VAL A 68 -4.55 4.70 -15.61
N LEU A 69 -3.29 4.26 -15.54
CA LEU A 69 -2.77 3.54 -14.37
C LEU A 69 -2.60 4.45 -13.16
N ALA A 70 -2.23 5.72 -13.37
CA ALA A 70 -2.19 6.69 -12.28
C ALA A 70 -3.60 6.88 -11.67
N GLU A 71 -4.64 6.95 -12.49
CA GLU A 71 -6.03 7.03 -12.04
C GLU A 71 -6.48 5.76 -11.31
N GLU A 72 -6.13 4.56 -11.80
CA GLU A 72 -6.47 3.31 -11.12
C GLU A 72 -5.75 3.18 -9.77
N LEU A 73 -4.47 3.55 -9.69
CA LEU A 73 -3.73 3.58 -8.44
C LEU A 73 -4.33 4.61 -7.46
N ALA A 74 -4.73 5.78 -7.97
CA ALA A 74 -5.42 6.81 -7.18
C ALA A 74 -6.75 6.30 -6.60
N LYS A 75 -7.55 5.57 -7.41
CA LYS A 75 -8.79 4.93 -6.94
C LYS A 75 -8.52 3.90 -5.85
N GLY A 76 -7.49 3.08 -6.01
CA GLY A 76 -7.05 2.11 -4.99
C GLY A 76 -6.67 2.79 -3.68
N LEU A 77 -5.81 3.81 -3.73
CA LEU A 77 -5.38 4.58 -2.55
C LEU A 77 -6.56 5.29 -1.89
N ARG A 78 -7.49 5.84 -2.67
CA ARG A 78 -8.72 6.44 -2.13
C ARG A 78 -9.61 5.41 -1.46
N SER A 79 -9.79 4.23 -2.05
CA SER A 79 -10.57 3.15 -1.44
C SER A 79 -10.00 2.71 -0.09
N VAL A 80 -8.67 2.61 0.03
CA VAL A 80 -8.00 2.32 1.31
C VAL A 80 -8.25 3.44 2.32
N SER A 81 -8.07 4.70 1.91
CA SER A 81 -8.31 5.87 2.78
C SER A 81 -9.75 5.92 3.28
N ASP A 82 -10.72 5.78 2.39
CA ASP A 82 -12.14 5.78 2.72
C ASP A 82 -12.50 4.61 3.66
N SER A 83 -11.91 3.44 3.43
CA SER A 83 -12.12 2.26 4.29
C SER A 83 -11.59 2.50 5.70
N LEU A 84 -10.41 3.10 5.84
CA LEU A 84 -9.83 3.45 7.14
C LEU A 84 -10.65 4.55 7.85
N VAL A 85 -11.05 5.60 7.13
CA VAL A 85 -11.91 6.66 7.70
C VAL A 85 -13.25 6.08 8.16
N ARG A 86 -13.90 5.23 7.36
CA ARG A 86 -15.15 4.54 7.73
C ARG A 86 -14.95 3.63 8.94
N PHE A 87 -13.83 2.93 9.02
CA PHE A 87 -13.50 2.11 10.18
C PHE A 87 -13.45 2.97 11.45
N ASN A 88 -12.78 4.13 11.39
CA ASN A 88 -12.69 5.07 12.49
C ASN A 88 -14.06 5.65 12.91
N THR A 89 -14.95 5.95 11.95
CA THR A 89 -16.27 6.52 12.28
C THR A 89 -17.25 5.49 12.83
N THR A 90 -17.08 4.21 12.47
CA THR A 90 -18.05 3.14 12.78
C THR A 90 -17.65 2.35 14.03
N ARG A 91 -16.36 2.22 14.32
CA ARG A 91 -15.85 1.47 15.47
C ARG A 91 -15.44 2.42 16.59
N VAL A 92 -15.92 2.14 17.80
CA VAL A 92 -15.34 2.72 19.02
C VAL A 92 -14.10 1.90 19.36
N LEU A 93 -12.93 2.48 19.13
CA LEU A 93 -11.65 1.87 19.47
C LEU A 93 -11.34 2.13 20.95
N LYS A 94 -10.92 1.10 21.68
CA LYS A 94 -10.43 1.27 23.06
C LYS A 94 -9.01 1.86 23.02
N GLY A 95 -8.51 2.39 24.14
CA GLY A 95 -7.28 3.21 24.16
C GLY A 95 -6.06 2.57 23.48
N ASN A 96 -5.82 1.27 23.68
CA ASN A 96 -4.74 0.53 23.01
C ASN A 96 -4.97 0.32 21.50
N GLU A 97 -6.21 -0.01 21.11
CA GLU A 97 -6.63 -0.19 19.71
C GLU A 97 -6.55 1.13 18.92
N THR A 98 -6.87 2.26 19.57
CA THR A 98 -6.77 3.60 18.98
C THR A 98 -5.33 3.94 18.63
N ALA A 99 -4.38 3.64 19.53
CA ALA A 99 -2.96 3.88 19.29
C ALA A 99 -2.43 3.04 18.11
N LEU A 100 -2.83 1.76 18.03
CA LEU A 100 -2.47 0.89 16.90
C LEU A 100 -3.09 1.38 15.58
N PHE A 101 -4.34 1.82 15.61
CA PHE A 101 -5.01 2.37 14.44
C PHE A 101 -4.37 3.69 13.97
N HIS A 102 -3.94 4.56 14.89
CA HIS A 102 -3.20 5.77 14.53
C HIS A 102 -1.84 5.44 13.90
N LYS A 103 -1.11 4.44 14.42
CA LYS A 103 0.13 3.95 13.79
C LYS A 103 -0.12 3.43 12.37
N LEU A 104 -1.20 2.67 12.17
CA LEU A 104 -1.62 2.18 10.85
C LEU A 104 -1.89 3.33 9.88
N CYS A 105 -2.70 4.30 10.29
CA CYS A 105 -3.02 5.48 9.48
C CYS A 105 -1.76 6.28 9.14
N ARG A 106 -0.85 6.42 10.09
CA ARG A 106 0.43 7.10 9.90
C ARG A 106 1.34 6.36 8.92
N ALA A 107 1.44 5.03 9.04
CA ALA A 107 2.18 4.20 8.10
C ALA A 107 1.62 4.31 6.67
N PHE A 108 0.30 4.40 6.52
CA PHE A 108 -0.30 4.63 5.20
C PHE A 108 0.13 5.98 4.60
N ILE A 109 0.05 7.06 5.39
CA ILE A 109 0.35 8.42 4.92
C ILE A 109 1.86 8.61 4.66
N GLU A 110 2.70 8.18 5.59
CA GLU A 110 4.14 8.48 5.59
C GLU A 110 4.96 7.45 4.81
N VAL A 111 4.44 6.23 4.63
CA VAL A 111 5.18 5.14 3.98
C VAL A 111 4.50 4.70 2.69
N VAL A 112 3.27 4.18 2.76
CA VAL A 112 2.60 3.59 1.59
C VAL A 112 2.41 4.61 0.47
N PHE A 113 1.83 5.76 0.79
CA PHE A 113 1.53 6.80 -0.18
C PHE A 113 2.75 7.32 -0.95
N PRO A 114 3.85 7.77 -0.30
CA PRO A 114 5.04 8.21 -1.02
C PRO A 114 5.75 7.07 -1.75
N HIS A 115 5.70 5.84 -1.21
CA HIS A 115 6.29 4.69 -1.88
C HIS A 115 5.57 4.37 -3.19
N CYS A 116 4.23 4.46 -3.23
CA CYS A 116 3.47 4.34 -4.48
C CYS A 116 3.92 5.38 -5.53
N GLY A 117 4.14 6.64 -5.13
CA GLY A 117 4.65 7.67 -6.04
C GLY A 117 6.08 7.40 -6.54
N TRP A 118 6.94 6.86 -5.68
CA TRP A 118 8.31 6.49 -6.04
C TRP A 118 8.35 5.34 -7.06
N TRP A 119 7.62 4.25 -6.82
CA TRP A 119 7.53 3.12 -7.77
C TRP A 119 6.91 3.54 -9.10
N PHE A 120 5.84 4.33 -9.04
CA PHE A 120 5.18 4.81 -10.25
C PHE A 120 6.09 5.69 -11.10
N GLY A 121 6.95 6.50 -10.46
CA GLY A 121 7.99 7.27 -11.14
C GLY A 121 9.07 6.43 -11.81
N ARG A 122 9.37 5.25 -11.27
CA ARG A 122 10.33 4.32 -11.87
C ARG A 122 9.79 3.66 -13.13
N CYS A 123 8.50 3.33 -13.16
CA CYS A 123 7.86 2.80 -14.37
C CYS A 123 7.54 3.89 -15.40
N TYR A 124 7.25 5.11 -14.94
CA TYR A 124 6.86 6.23 -15.81
C TYR A 124 7.61 7.52 -15.44
N PRO A 125 8.46 8.06 -16.34
CA PRO A 125 9.12 9.34 -16.12
C PRO A 125 8.12 10.46 -15.81
N GLY A 126 8.34 11.19 -14.71
CA GLY A 126 7.41 12.22 -14.22
C GLY A 126 6.05 11.67 -13.77
N GLY A 127 5.96 10.38 -13.46
CA GLY A 127 4.76 9.75 -12.90
C GLY A 127 4.64 9.99 -11.39
N SER A 128 5.75 10.19 -10.68
CA SER A 128 5.73 10.42 -9.23
C SER A 128 4.87 11.61 -8.82
N SER A 129 4.97 12.74 -9.53
CA SER A 129 4.16 13.92 -9.25
C SER A 129 2.66 13.64 -9.40
N LEU A 130 2.26 12.87 -10.42
CA LEU A 130 0.86 12.50 -10.63
C LEU A 130 0.24 11.77 -9.43
N ILE A 131 1.05 11.01 -8.69
CA ILE A 131 0.59 10.29 -7.49
C ILE A 131 0.72 11.18 -6.25
N LEU A 132 1.87 11.86 -6.09
CA LEU A 132 2.16 12.66 -4.89
C LEU A 132 1.27 13.91 -4.79
N ASP A 133 0.83 14.47 -5.91
CA ASP A 133 -0.09 15.61 -5.94
C ASP A 133 -1.49 15.25 -5.41
N LEU A 134 -1.83 13.96 -5.33
CA LEU A 134 -3.10 13.46 -4.79
C LEU A 134 -3.13 13.40 -3.26
N LYS A 135 -2.35 14.25 -2.58
CA LYS A 135 -2.24 14.33 -1.12
C LYS A 135 -3.60 14.48 -0.41
N GLU A 136 -4.59 15.05 -1.08
CA GLU A 136 -5.97 15.21 -0.62
C GLU A 136 -6.61 13.85 -0.24
N ILE A 137 -6.17 12.75 -0.87
CA ILE A 137 -6.61 11.38 -0.52
C ILE A 137 -6.33 11.06 0.95
N CYS A 138 -5.24 11.60 1.50
CA CYS A 138 -4.82 11.35 2.88
C CYS A 138 -5.45 12.31 3.89
N ASP A 139 -6.18 13.36 3.48
CA ASP A 139 -6.63 14.40 4.42
C ASP A 139 -7.72 13.93 5.38
N GLY A 140 -8.56 12.98 4.97
CA GLY A 140 -9.50 12.31 5.88
C GLY A 140 -8.78 11.56 6.99
N LEU A 141 -7.72 10.83 6.65
CA LEU A 141 -6.87 10.10 7.58
C LEU A 141 -6.07 11.02 8.49
N ARG A 142 -5.48 12.10 7.96
CA ARG A 142 -4.74 13.10 8.75
C ARG A 142 -5.63 13.71 9.83
N ARG A 143 -6.88 14.05 9.47
CA ARG A 143 -7.88 14.52 10.44
C ARG A 143 -8.23 13.46 11.48
N ALA A 144 -8.36 12.20 11.07
CA ALA A 144 -8.63 11.09 11.99
C ALA A 144 -7.50 10.88 13.01
N VAL A 145 -6.23 10.98 12.59
CA VAL A 145 -5.06 10.83 13.47
C VAL A 145 -4.91 12.01 14.43
N LEU A 146 -5.28 13.21 14.01
CA LEU A 146 -5.22 14.43 14.83
C LEU A 146 -6.41 14.56 15.80
N ALA A 147 -7.50 13.82 15.57
CA ALA A 147 -8.67 13.89 16.43
C ALA A 147 -8.38 13.25 17.81
N PRO A 148 -8.80 13.89 18.92
CA PRO A 148 -8.68 13.28 20.25
C PRO A 148 -9.53 12.00 20.34
N SER A 149 -9.02 11.00 21.06
CA SER A 149 -9.75 9.76 21.32
C SER A 149 -11.11 10.09 21.93
N ARG A 150 -12.18 9.63 21.30
CA ARG A 150 -13.54 9.73 21.86
C ARG A 150 -13.63 8.77 23.04
N GLU A 151 -13.25 9.24 24.23
CA GLU A 151 -13.51 8.48 25.46
C GLU A 151 -15.03 8.24 25.58
N ALA A 152 -15.41 6.97 25.76
CA ALA A 152 -16.78 6.62 26.06
C ALA A 152 -17.19 7.28 27.39
N PRO A 153 -18.40 7.86 27.49
CA PRO A 153 -18.85 8.49 28.72
C PRO A 153 -18.85 7.44 29.85
N LYS A 154 -18.17 7.78 30.96
CA LYS A 154 -18.23 7.01 32.22
C LYS A 154 -19.69 6.93 32.64
N ALA A 155 -20.25 5.72 32.65
CA ALA A 155 -21.52 5.46 33.30
C ALA A 155 -21.31 5.74 34.81
N VAL A 156 -22.03 6.73 35.32
CA VAL A 156 -22.21 7.04 36.75
C VAL A 156 -23.25 6.10 37.33
#